data_AF-A0A958PSE2-F1
#
_entry.id   AF-A0A958PSE2-F1
#
_cell.length_a   1.000
_cell.length_b   1.000
_cell.length_c   1.000
_cell.angle_alpha   90.00
_cell.angle_beta   90.00
_cell.angle_gamma   90.00
#
_symmetry.space_group_name_H-M   'P 1'
#
loop_
_entity.id
_entity.type
_entity.pdbx_description
1 polymer ?
#
loop_
_entity_poly.entity_id
_entity_poly.type
_entity_poly.pdbx_seq_one_letter_code
_entity_poly.pdbx_strand_id
1 'polypeptide(L)'
;MSANWSVTYKRSFSRNIGILTEQEQDRLLKSTVAVAGLGGIGGATFLALVRMGVGRFHITDIDEFGIENLNRQMGSDHSSLGRPKIEVMAEEARKINPEVEIVLWPEGVNKDNVSV
;
A
#
# COMPACT_ATOMS: atom_id res chain seq x y z
N MET A 1 -4.64 9.15 24.68
CA MET A 1 -3.96 10.27 24.00
C MET A 1 -4.50 10.33 22.59
N SER A 2 -5.13 11.44 22.19
CA SER A 2 -5.56 11.62 20.81
C SER A 2 -4.35 11.54 19.89
N ALA A 3 -4.44 10.73 18.86
CA ALA A 3 -3.40 10.64 17.85
C ALA A 3 -3.19 12.01 17.19
N ASN A 4 -1.94 12.44 17.13
CA ASN A 4 -1.60 13.73 16.53
C ASN A 4 -1.53 13.54 15.01
N TRP A 5 -2.70 13.45 14.37
CA TRP A 5 -2.79 13.34 12.92
C TRP A 5 -2.35 14.64 12.26
N SER A 6 -1.63 14.55 11.15
CA SER A 6 -1.39 15.72 10.32
C SER A 6 -2.73 16.28 9.80
N VAL A 7 -2.75 17.56 9.46
CA VAL A 7 -3.94 18.20 8.87
C VAL A 7 -4.32 17.51 7.55
N THR A 8 -3.32 17.10 6.77
CA THR A 8 -3.49 16.41 5.49
C THR A 8 -4.14 15.04 5.72
N TYR A 9 -3.54 14.18 6.55
CA TYR A 9 -4.07 12.87 6.88
C TYR A 9 -5.50 12.95 7.41
N LYS A 10 -5.76 13.83 8.38
CA LYS A 10 -7.09 14.01 8.96
C LYS A 10 -8.15 14.38 7.91
N ARG A 11 -7.79 15.20 6.92
CA ARG A 11 -8.69 15.57 5.82
C ARG A 11 -8.84 14.45 4.78
N SER A 12 -7.75 13.78 4.41
CA SER A 12 -7.77 12.70 3.40
C SER A 12 -8.66 11.53 3.80
N PHE A 13 -8.67 11.16 5.08
CA PHE A 13 -9.40 9.99 5.58
C PHE A 13 -10.67 10.34 6.37
N SER A 14 -11.11 11.61 6.34
CA SER A 14 -12.25 12.07 7.13
C SER A 14 -13.56 11.33 6.78
N ARG A 15 -13.67 10.79 5.57
CA ARG A 15 -14.84 10.05 5.08
C ARG A 15 -14.87 8.58 5.51
N ASN A 16 -13.80 8.07 6.12
CA ASN A 16 -13.81 6.75 6.76
C ASN A 16 -14.55 6.80 8.10
N ILE A 17 -14.58 7.97 8.75
CA ILE A 17 -15.23 8.18 10.04
C ILE A 17 -16.75 8.05 9.90
N GLY A 18 -17.36 7.22 10.73
CA GLY A 18 -18.77 6.83 10.67
C GLY A 18 -18.95 5.37 10.23
N ILE A 19 -18.03 4.85 9.39
CA ILE A 19 -17.83 3.41 9.19
C ILE A 19 -16.82 2.91 10.23
N LEU A 20 -15.75 3.67 10.44
CA LEU A 20 -14.78 3.49 11.51
C LEU A 20 -14.95 4.58 12.57
N THR A 21 -14.59 4.25 13.80
CA THR A 21 -14.36 5.23 14.86
C THR A 21 -13.01 5.93 14.66
N GLU A 22 -12.82 7.11 15.27
CA GLU A 22 -11.50 7.76 15.28
C GLU A 22 -10.42 6.88 15.92
N GLN A 23 -10.78 6.08 16.92
CA GLN A 23 -9.87 5.15 17.58
C GLN A 23 -9.46 4.00 16.66
N GLU A 24 -10.37 3.48 15.83
CA GLU A 24 -10.04 2.47 14.83
C GLU A 24 -9.20 3.05 13.69
N GLN A 25 -9.48 4.28 13.25
CA GLN A 25 -8.65 4.96 12.26
C GLN A 25 -7.22 5.21 12.78
N ASP A 26 -7.07 5.52 14.07
CA ASP A 26 -5.76 5.61 14.71
C ASP A 26 -5.04 4.25 14.78
N ARG A 27 -5.78 3.17 15.02
CA ARG A 27 -5.22 1.81 14.96
C ARG A 27 -4.73 1.46 13.56
N LEU A 28 -5.44 1.88 12.50
CA LEU A 28 -4.97 1.71 11.12
C LEU A 28 -3.71 2.54 10.84
N LEU A 29 -3.68 3.81 11.26
CA LEU A 29 -2.49 4.65 11.10
C LEU A 29 -1.26 4.02 11.76
N LYS A 30 -1.42 3.39 12.92
CA LYS A 30 -0.33 2.76 13.67
C LYS A 30 -0.02 1.33 13.24
N SER A 31 -0.82 0.72 12.38
CA SER A 31 -0.61 -0.67 11.97
C SER A 31 0.48 -0.78 10.90
N THR A 32 1.12 -1.94 10.88
CA THR A 32 2.00 -2.37 9.80
C THR A 32 1.35 -3.55 9.10
N VAL A 33 1.25 -3.50 7.77
CA VAL A 33 0.70 -4.60 6.96
C VAL A 33 1.75 -5.09 5.99
N ALA A 34 1.97 -6.41 5.96
CA ALA A 34 2.77 -7.06 4.93
C ALA A 34 1.89 -7.52 3.76
N VAL A 35 2.31 -7.23 2.52
CA VAL A 35 1.65 -7.71 1.30
C VAL A 35 2.66 -8.46 0.44
N ALA A 36 2.45 -9.78 0.31
CA ALA A 36 3.24 -10.65 -0.54
C ALA A 36 2.53 -10.90 -1.87
N GLY A 37 3.06 -10.31 -2.94
CA GLY A 37 2.46 -10.27 -4.26
C GLY A 37 1.60 -9.02 -4.46
N LEU A 38 1.88 -8.28 -5.53
CA LEU A 38 1.22 -7.05 -5.96
C LEU A 38 0.55 -7.24 -7.33
N GLY A 39 0.14 -8.47 -7.63
CA GLY A 39 -0.70 -8.79 -8.78
C GLY A 39 -2.12 -8.23 -8.67
N GLY A 40 -3.07 -8.75 -9.46
CA GLY A 40 -4.43 -8.18 -9.55
C GLY A 40 -5.16 -8.01 -8.21
N ILE A 41 -5.11 -9.03 -7.35
CA ILE A 41 -5.74 -8.98 -6.01
C ILE A 41 -4.84 -8.20 -5.04
N GLY A 42 -3.57 -8.60 -4.93
CA GLY A 42 -2.65 -8.03 -3.94
C GLY A 42 -2.45 -6.52 -4.11
N GLY A 43 -2.26 -6.05 -5.34
CA GLY A 43 -2.14 -4.62 -5.65
C GLY A 43 -3.43 -3.84 -5.36
N ALA A 44 -4.59 -4.41 -5.70
CA ALA A 44 -5.88 -3.78 -5.39
C ALA A 44 -6.14 -3.70 -3.87
N THR A 45 -5.88 -4.78 -3.14
CA THR A 45 -6.00 -4.81 -1.67
C THR A 45 -5.02 -3.84 -1.02
N PHE A 46 -3.77 -3.80 -1.47
CA PHE A 46 -2.76 -2.87 -0.99
C PHE A 46 -3.23 -1.41 -1.14
N LEU A 47 -3.65 -0.98 -2.34
CA LEU A 47 -4.14 0.40 -2.53
C LEU A 47 -5.44 0.67 -1.78
N ALA A 48 -6.32 -0.33 -1.61
CA ALA A 48 -7.50 -0.18 -0.77
C ALA A 48 -7.11 0.09 0.69
N LEU A 49 -6.15 -0.64 1.25
CA LEU A 49 -5.65 -0.41 2.62
C LEU A 49 -4.95 0.95 2.77
N VAL A 50 -4.20 1.40 1.75
CA VAL A 50 -3.64 2.76 1.72
C VAL A 50 -4.77 3.79 1.77
N ARG A 51 -5.85 3.60 1.00
CA ARG A 51 -7.05 4.47 1.02
C ARG A 51 -7.83 4.38 2.32
N MET A 52 -7.71 3.29 3.08
CA MET A 52 -8.27 3.17 4.43
C MET A 52 -7.42 3.89 5.48
N GLY A 53 -6.22 4.37 5.14
CA GLY A 53 -5.33 5.08 6.06
C GLY A 53 -4.43 4.16 6.89
N VAL A 54 -4.09 2.97 6.39
CA VAL A 54 -2.99 2.21 7.00
C VAL A 54 -1.68 3.00 6.85
N GLY A 55 -0.94 3.14 7.95
CA GLY A 55 0.24 4.02 7.99
C GLY A 55 1.53 3.37 7.50
N ARG A 56 1.71 2.06 7.68
CA ARG A 56 2.94 1.38 7.29
C ARG A 56 2.71 0.07 6.54
N PHE A 57 3.56 -0.17 5.53
CA PHE A 57 3.55 -1.40 4.75
C PHE A 57 4.95 -2.00 4.58
N HIS A 58 4.98 -3.33 4.50
CA HIS A 58 6.08 -4.09 3.93
C HIS A 58 5.53 -4.75 2.66
N ILE A 59 6.10 -4.47 1.49
CA ILE A 59 5.59 -5.03 0.24
C ILE A 59 6.67 -5.80 -0.51
N THR A 60 6.26 -6.88 -1.17
CA THR A 60 7.15 -7.70 -1.98
C THR A 60 6.42 -8.21 -3.22
N ASP A 61 7.11 -8.18 -4.35
CA ASP A 61 6.76 -8.80 -5.62
C ASP A 61 8.05 -8.83 -6.45
N ILE A 62 8.33 -9.97 -7.09
CA ILE A 62 9.58 -10.18 -7.84
C ILE A 62 9.43 -9.87 -9.32
N ASP A 63 8.20 -9.58 -9.78
CA ASP A 63 7.89 -9.34 -11.17
C ASP A 63 7.97 -7.86 -11.55
N GLU A 64 8.05 -7.62 -12.86
CA GLU A 64 7.80 -6.34 -13.51
C GLU A 64 6.39 -6.30 -14.13
N PHE A 65 5.90 -5.10 -14.45
CA PHE A 65 4.64 -4.99 -15.20
C PHE A 65 4.81 -5.35 -16.68
N GLY A 66 4.14 -6.40 -17.11
CA GLY A 66 4.00 -6.79 -18.52
C GLY A 66 2.72 -6.26 -19.17
N ILE A 67 2.67 -6.29 -20.52
CA ILE A 67 1.50 -5.81 -21.28
C ILE A 67 0.24 -6.62 -20.96
N GLU A 68 0.39 -7.90 -20.64
CA GLU A 68 -0.69 -8.79 -20.23
C GLU A 68 -1.24 -8.46 -18.84
N ASN A 69 -0.62 -7.54 -18.09
CA ASN A 69 -1.10 -7.11 -16.78
C ASN A 69 -2.12 -5.97 -16.87
N LEU A 70 -2.11 -5.21 -17.99
CA LEU A 70 -2.95 -4.03 -18.23
C LEU A 70 -4.46 -4.27 -18.01
N ASN A 71 -4.92 -5.52 -18.17
CA ASN A 71 -6.33 -5.85 -18.04
C ASN A 71 -6.83 -6.01 -16.59
N ARG A 72 -5.95 -6.12 -15.60
CA ARG A 72 -6.36 -6.57 -14.26
C ARG A 72 -5.49 -6.12 -13.08
N GLN A 73 -4.31 -5.55 -13.31
CA GLN A 73 -3.41 -5.19 -12.21
C GLN A 73 -3.42 -3.68 -11.98
N MET A 74 -3.58 -3.28 -10.72
CA MET A 74 -3.42 -1.87 -10.36
C MET A 74 -1.96 -1.46 -10.61
N GLY A 75 -1.73 -0.21 -11.01
CA GLY A 75 -0.39 0.30 -11.33
C GLY A 75 0.16 -0.13 -12.69
N SER A 76 -0.53 -0.99 -13.44
CA SER A 76 -0.14 -1.29 -14.82
C SER A 76 -0.74 -0.29 -15.80
N ASP A 77 0.11 0.46 -16.48
CA ASP A 77 -0.23 1.30 -17.63
C ASP A 77 0.93 1.33 -18.63
N HIS A 78 0.78 2.03 -19.76
CA HIS A 78 1.85 2.10 -20.78
C HIS A 78 3.16 2.74 -20.28
N SER A 79 3.11 3.57 -19.23
CA SER A 79 4.29 4.18 -18.62
C SER A 79 4.96 3.27 -17.58
N SER A 80 4.26 2.24 -17.10
CA SER A 80 4.78 1.32 -16.08
C SER A 80 5.37 0.03 -16.66
N LEU A 81 5.22 -0.23 -17.96
CA LEU A 81 5.70 -1.46 -18.60
C LEU A 81 7.21 -1.64 -18.44
N GLY A 82 7.63 -2.85 -18.03
CA GLY A 82 9.03 -3.18 -17.75
C GLY A 82 9.59 -2.56 -16.47
N ARG A 83 8.74 -1.97 -15.61
CA ARG A 83 9.15 -1.47 -14.29
C ARG A 83 8.81 -2.47 -13.19
N PRO A 84 9.61 -2.56 -12.11
CA PRO A 84 9.30 -3.42 -10.96
C PRO A 84 7.95 -3.07 -10.34
N LYS A 85 7.10 -4.08 -10.09
CA LYS A 85 5.75 -3.86 -9.53
C LYS A 85 5.82 -3.16 -8.18
N ILE A 86 6.77 -3.55 -7.32
CA ILE A 86 6.94 -2.95 -5.98
C ILE A 86 7.23 -1.45 -6.02
N GLU A 87 8.02 -0.98 -6.98
CA GLU A 87 8.38 0.44 -7.09
C GLU A 87 7.20 1.26 -7.56
N VAL A 88 6.56 0.82 -8.65
CA VAL A 88 5.39 1.48 -9.22
C VAL A 88 4.25 1.53 -8.20
N MET A 89 3.97 0.42 -7.51
CA MET A 89 2.91 0.40 -6.50
C MET A 89 3.23 1.28 -5.29
N ALA A 90 4.50 1.38 -4.88
CA ALA A 90 4.89 2.31 -3.83
C ALA A 90 4.73 3.78 -4.26
N GLU A 91 4.98 4.11 -5.53
CA GLU A 91 4.69 5.43 -6.10
C GLU A 91 3.18 5.72 -6.08
N GLU A 92 2.35 4.79 -6.55
CA GLU A 92 0.89 4.91 -6.53
C GLU A 92 0.33 5.08 -5.12
N ALA A 93 0.86 4.34 -4.15
CA ALA A 93 0.46 4.49 -2.75
C ALA A 93 0.79 5.87 -2.20
N ARG A 94 1.98 6.42 -2.51
CA ARG A 94 2.38 7.77 -2.05
C ARG A 94 1.59 8.89 -2.74
N LYS A 95 1.10 8.68 -3.96
CA LYS A 95 0.13 9.59 -4.61
C LYS A 95 -1.19 9.67 -3.84
N ILE A 96 -1.59 8.59 -3.15
CA ILE A 96 -2.81 8.54 -2.33
C ILE A 96 -2.58 9.07 -0.92
N ASN A 97 -1.54 8.57 -0.25
CA ASN A 97 -1.15 8.95 1.10
C ASN A 97 0.34 9.30 1.11
N PRO A 98 0.74 10.58 1.01
CA PRO A 98 2.15 10.97 1.02
C PRO A 98 2.88 10.62 2.32
N GLU A 99 2.15 10.36 3.40
CA GLU A 99 2.68 10.06 4.73
C GLU A 99 2.80 8.55 4.99
N VAL A 100 2.44 7.69 4.02
CA VAL A 100 2.57 6.24 4.17
C VAL A 100 4.04 5.80 4.17
N GLU A 101 4.42 5.02 5.17
CA GLU A 101 5.73 4.38 5.25
C GLU A 101 5.69 3.05 4.50
N ILE A 102 6.63 2.84 3.56
CA ILE A 102 6.67 1.61 2.76
C ILE A 102 8.10 1.10 2.72
N VAL A 103 8.28 -0.14 3.19
CA VAL A 103 9.51 -0.93 3.07
C VAL A 103 9.36 -1.90 1.92
N LEU A 104 10.30 -1.86 0.96
CA LEU A 104 10.32 -2.76 -0.20
C LEU A 104 11.22 -3.96 0.07
N TRP A 105 10.74 -5.14 -0.30
CA TRP A 105 11.46 -6.41 -0.19
C TRP A 105 11.55 -7.04 -1.59
N PRO A 106 12.53 -6.63 -2.41
CA PRO A 106 12.64 -7.06 -3.82
C PRO A 106 12.93 -8.56 -4.00
N GLU A 107 13.43 -9.23 -2.98
CA GLU A 107 13.84 -10.64 -3.03
C GLU A 107 12.69 -11.65 -2.83
N GLY A 108 11.45 -11.18 -2.68
CA GLY A 108 10.32 -12.07 -2.39
C GLY A 108 10.28 -12.52 -0.92
N VAL A 109 9.24 -13.31 -0.58
CA VAL A 109 9.22 -14.05 0.69
C VAL A 109 10.05 -15.33 0.54
N ASN A 110 10.99 -15.54 1.44
CA ASN A 110 11.84 -16.72 1.52
C ASN A 110 11.98 -17.19 2.98
N LYS A 111 12.63 -18.34 3.18
CA LYS A 111 12.78 -18.94 4.51
C LYS A 111 13.59 -18.08 5.48
N ASP A 112 14.44 -17.21 4.96
CA ASP A 112 15.36 -16.39 5.75
C ASP A 112 14.73 -15.05 6.15
N ASN A 113 13.64 -14.62 5.49
CA ASN A 113 12.96 -13.34 5.76
C ASN A 113 11.47 -13.46 6.18
N VAL A 114 10.93 -14.67 6.34
CA VAL A 114 9.51 -14.89 6.72
C VAL A 114 9.23 -14.70 8.21
N SER A 115 10.25 -14.76 9.07
CA SER A 115 10.09 -14.65 10.54
C SER A 115 10.04 -13.21 11.07
N VAL A 116 9.96 -12.22 10.18
CA VAL A 116 9.97 -10.80 10.51
C VAL A 116 8.57 -10.29 10.84
#